data_AF-A0A9P3JX09-F1
#
_entry.id   AF-A0A9P3JX09-F1
#
_cell.length_a   1.000
_cell.length_b   1.000
_cell.length_c   1.000
_cell.angle_alpha   90.00
_cell.angle_beta   90.00
_cell.angle_gamma   90.00
#
_symmetry.space_group_name_H-M   'P 1'
#
loop_
_entity.id
_entity.type
_entity.pdbx_description
1 polymer ?
#
loop_
_entity_poly.entity_id
_entity_poly.type
_entity_poly.pdbx_seq_one_letter_code
_entity_poly.pdbx_strand_id
1 'polypeptide(L)'
;MGPGAPRCWYNRLASALEGIGFRASACDESLFLMSEGESLVLLLVYVDDILLFSSSDKEIDGVQQKLTEQFKCKSLGEASRWIHLHAGRWACKLEVQEAV
;
A
#
# COMPACT_ATOMS: atom_id res chain seq x y z
N MET A 1 13.52 -9.11 -24.32
CA MET A 1 12.25 -9.35 -23.59
C MET A 1 12.18 -8.31 -22.48
N GLY A 2 11.27 -7.34 -22.59
CA GLY A 2 11.05 -6.37 -21.51
C GLY A 2 10.35 -7.04 -20.31
N PRO A 3 10.35 -6.40 -19.13
CA PRO A 3 9.53 -6.86 -18.02
C PRO A 3 8.06 -6.99 -18.48
N GLY A 4 7.40 -8.08 -18.11
CA GLY A 4 5.97 -8.25 -18.38
C GLY A 4 5.14 -7.18 -17.66
N ALA A 5 3.93 -6.89 -18.17
CA ALA A 5 3.04 -5.86 -17.63
C ALA A 5 2.88 -5.86 -16.09
N PRO A 6 2.76 -7.01 -15.38
CA PRO A 6 2.66 -7.02 -13.92
C PRO A 6 3.91 -6.49 -13.21
N ARG A 7 5.09 -6.72 -13.79
CA ARG A 7 6.37 -6.33 -13.21
C ARG A 7 6.66 -4.84 -13.47
N CYS A 8 6.20 -4.31 -14.60
CA CYS A 8 6.21 -2.87 -14.86
C CYS A 8 5.33 -2.11 -13.87
N TRP A 9 4.12 -2.61 -13.63
CA TRP A 9 3.19 -2.03 -12.66
C TRP A 9 3.78 -2.03 -11.25
N TYR A 10 4.28 -3.19 -10.79
CA TYR A 10 4.88 -3.30 -9.46
C TYR A 10 6.06 -2.35 -9.30
N ASN A 11 6.96 -2.26 -10.29
CA ASN A 11 8.11 -1.36 -10.21
C ASN A 11 7.68 0.12 -10.15
N ARG A 12 6.63 0.50 -10.87
CA ARG A 12 6.07 1.86 -10.81
C ARG A 12 5.45 2.13 -9.43
N LEU A 13 4.70 1.17 -8.89
CA LEU A 13 4.13 1.27 -7.54
C LEU A 13 5.23 1.39 -6.49
N ALA A 14 6.23 0.51 -6.52
CA ALA A 14 7.35 0.52 -5.58
C ALA A 14 8.10 1.86 -5.63
N SER A 15 8.40 2.38 -6.82
CA SER A 15 9.06 3.68 -6.97
C SER A 15 8.21 4.85 -6.42
N ALA A 16 6.89 4.81 -6.60
CA ALA A 16 6.00 5.82 -6.04
C ALA A 16 5.93 5.74 -4.50
N LEU A 17 5.88 4.53 -3.95
CA LEU A 17 5.90 4.28 -2.50
C LEU A 17 7.19 4.80 -1.87
N GLU A 18 8.35 4.54 -2.50
CA GLU A 18 9.64 5.10 -2.08
C GLU A 18 9.63 6.63 -2.08
N GLY A 19 9.04 7.25 -3.10
CA GLY A 19 8.88 8.70 -3.18
C GLY A 19 7.96 9.29 -2.11
N ILE A 20 6.98 8.53 -1.61
CA ILE A 20 6.08 8.91 -0.52
C ILE A 20 6.78 8.83 0.86
N GLY A 21 7.85 8.02 0.96
CA GLY A 21 8.60 7.80 2.20
C GLY A 21 8.59 6.36 2.71
N PHE A 22 7.95 5.43 1.98
CA PHE A 22 7.98 4.01 2.32
C PHE A 22 9.34 3.38 1.97
N ARG A 23 9.67 2.31 2.68
CA ARG A 23 10.80 1.42 2.36
C ARG A 23 10.32 -0.01 2.28
N ALA A 24 10.76 -0.73 1.26
CA ALA A 24 10.50 -2.17 1.18
C ALA A 24 11.19 -2.90 2.35
N SER A 25 10.51 -3.93 2.87
CA SER A 25 11.04 -4.79 3.91
C SER A 25 12.16 -5.66 3.36
N ALA A 26 13.20 -5.87 4.16
CA ALA A 26 14.28 -6.79 3.81
C ALA A 26 13.83 -8.26 3.81
N CYS A 27 12.74 -8.58 4.50
CA CYS A 27 12.23 -9.94 4.64
C CYS A 27 11.19 -10.30 3.57
N ASP A 28 10.49 -9.30 3.02
CA ASP A 28 9.39 -9.51 2.07
C ASP A 28 9.24 -8.27 1.16
N GLU A 29 9.46 -8.45 -0.15
CA GLU A 29 9.38 -7.39 -1.16
C GLU A 29 7.95 -6.85 -1.33
N SER A 30 6.93 -7.57 -0.86
CA SER A 30 5.54 -7.10 -0.89
C SER A 30 5.19 -6.19 0.28
N LEU A 31 6.01 -6.15 1.33
CA LEU A 31 5.78 -5.38 2.54
C LEU A 31 6.61 -4.09 2.53
N PHE A 32 5.94 -2.97 2.74
CA PHE A 32 6.52 -1.64 2.82
C PHE A 32 6.25 -1.04 4.20
N LEU A 33 7.22 -0.29 4.71
CA LEU A 33 7.15 0.36 6.01
C LEU A 33 7.46 1.84 5.87
N MET A 34 6.69 2.69 6.53
CA MET A 34 6.97 4.11 6.68
C MET A 34 6.88 4.46 8.16
N SER A 35 7.95 5.04 8.70
CA SER A 35 8.01 5.46 10.10
C SER A 35 8.17 6.97 10.17
N GLU A 36 7.23 7.65 10.83
CA GLU A 36 7.31 9.08 11.15
C GLU A 36 7.20 9.26 12.67
N GLY A 37 8.35 9.47 13.32
CA GLY A 37 8.42 9.60 14.78
C GLY A 37 8.03 8.30 15.48
N GLU A 38 6.99 8.35 16.32
CA GLU A 38 6.43 7.18 17.02
C GLU A 38 5.38 6.44 16.19
N SER A 39 5.03 6.94 15.01
CA SER A 39 4.03 6.31 14.16
C SER A 39 4.65 5.39 13.11
N LEU A 40 3.96 4.27 12.87
CA LEU A 40 4.35 3.25 11.91
C LEU A 40 3.17 2.94 10.99
N VAL A 41 3.40 3.11 9.70
CA VAL A 41 2.48 2.71 8.65
C VAL A 41 3.07 1.51 7.91
N LEU A 42 2.30 0.43 7.82
CA LEU A 42 2.66 -0.76 7.05
C LEU A 42 1.77 -0.84 5.81
N LEU A 43 2.37 -1.13 4.67
CA LEU A 43 1.66 -1.32 3.42
C LEU A 43 2.06 -2.67 2.83
N LEU A 44 1.08 -3.54 2.60
CA LEU A 44 1.29 -4.87 2.03
C LEU A 44 0.63 -4.92 0.64
N VAL A 45 1.43 -5.25 -0.38
CA VAL A 45 0.97 -5.37 -1.77
C VAL A 45 0.65 -6.83 -2.07
N TYR A 46 -0.59 -7.13 -2.45
CA TYR A 46 -1.02 -8.46 -2.87
C TYR A 46 -1.67 -8.40 -4.24
N VAL A 47 -0.89 -8.71 -5.29
CA VAL A 47 -1.34 -8.67 -6.69
C VAL A 47 -1.92 -7.29 -7.05
N ASP A 48 -3.25 -7.14 -7.13
CA ASP A 48 -3.95 -5.90 -7.51
C ASP A 48 -4.44 -5.09 -6.29
N ASP A 49 -4.22 -5.63 -5.11
CA ASP A 49 -4.84 -5.24 -3.86
C ASP A 49 -3.76 -4.76 -2.89
N ILE A 50 -3.98 -3.62 -2.23
CA ILE A 50 -3.08 -3.07 -1.23
C ILE A 50 -3.77 -3.06 0.14
N LEU A 51 -3.06 -3.54 1.14
CA LEU A 51 -3.44 -3.46 2.54
C LEU A 51 -2.63 -2.37 3.21
N LEU A 52 -3.30 -1.41 3.83
CA LEU A 52 -2.67 -0.35 4.60
C LEU A 52 -3.00 -0.53 6.08
N PHE A 53 -1.99 -0.55 6.93
CA PHE A 53 -2.13 -0.63 8.38
C PHE A 53 -1.49 0.59 9.01
N SER A 54 -2.21 1.28 9.89
CA SER A 54 -1.68 2.36 10.71
C SER A 54 -2.55 2.54 11.94
N SER A 55 -1.94 2.98 13.04
CA SER A 55 -2.63 3.36 14.28
C SER A 55 -3.36 4.72 14.20
N SER A 56 -3.42 5.36 13.03
CA SER A 56 -4.00 6.68 12.85
C SER A 56 -4.76 6.77 11.53
N ASP A 57 -6.08 7.00 11.60
CA ASP A 57 -6.93 7.21 10.41
C ASP A 57 -6.41 8.35 9.53
N LYS A 58 -5.82 9.40 10.14
CA LYS A 58 -5.23 10.52 9.40
C LYS A 58 -4.06 10.12 8.51
N GLU A 59 -3.27 9.13 8.95
CA GLU A 59 -2.15 8.63 8.16
C GLU A 59 -2.62 7.72 7.05
N ILE A 60 -3.65 6.91 7.32
CA ILE A 60 -4.34 6.12 6.30
C ILE A 60 -4.87 7.05 5.20
N ASP A 61 -5.59 8.11 5.57
CA ASP A 61 -6.15 9.09 4.65
C ASP A 61 -5.05 9.82 3.86
N GLY A 62 -3.96 10.21 4.54
CA GLY A 62 -2.83 10.90 3.91
C GLY A 62 -2.10 10.03 2.89
N VAL A 63 -1.86 8.75 3.20
CA VAL A 63 -1.26 7.80 2.25
C VAL A 63 -2.21 7.52 1.09
N GLN A 64 -3.50 7.32 1.36
CA GLN A 64 -4.50 7.12 0.33
C GLN A 64 -4.57 8.32 -0.63
N GLN A 65 -4.51 9.55 -0.11
CA GLN A 65 -4.49 10.76 -0.93
C GLN A 65 -3.26 10.79 -1.85
N LYS A 66 -2.05 10.60 -1.30
CA LYS A 66 -0.80 10.58 -2.08
C LYS A 66 -0.80 9.49 -3.15
N LEU A 67 -1.37 8.32 -2.85
CA LEU A 67 -1.51 7.24 -3.84
C LEU A 67 -2.53 7.59 -4.92
N THR A 68 -3.63 8.25 -4.57
CA THR A 68 -4.68 8.66 -5.52
C THR A 68 -4.20 9.74 -6.49
N GLU A 69 -3.18 10.52 -6.13
CA GLU A 69 -2.55 11.49 -7.03
C GLU A 69 -1.76 10.83 -8.18
N GLN A 70 -1.28 9.59 -7.98
CA GLN A 70 -0.44 8.89 -8.96
C GLN A 70 -1.12 7.66 -9.59
N PHE A 71 -2.10 7.08 -8.88
CA PHE A 71 -2.79 5.85 -9.27
C PHE A 71 -4.30 6.00 -9.08
N LYS A 72 -5.06 5.19 -9.83
CA LYS A 72 -6.49 5.08 -9.60
C LYS A 72 -6.71 4.18 -8.39
N CYS A 73 -6.90 4.79 -7.23
CA CYS A 73 -7.14 4.08 -5.98
C CYS A 73 -8.63 4.04 -5.64
N LYS A 74 -9.12 2.87 -5.25
CA LYS A 74 -10.47 2.69 -4.70
C LYS A 74 -10.35 2.16 -3.28
N SER A 75 -10.81 2.95 -2.31
CA SER A 75 -10.93 2.49 -0.94
C SER A 75 -12.06 1.48 -0.82
N LEU A 76 -11.78 0.33 -0.23
CA LEU A 76 -12.74 -0.74 0.00
C LEU A 76 -13.17 -0.82 1.48
N GLY A 77 -12.76 0.16 2.28
CA GLY A 77 -13.09 0.27 3.70
C GLY A 77 -12.15 -0.51 4.63
N GLU A 78 -12.58 -0.65 5.89
CA GLU A 78 -11.83 -1.34 6.95
C GLU A 78 -11.65 -2.82 6.59
N ALA A 79 -10.39 -3.27 6.56
CA ALA A 79 -10.02 -4.64 6.27
C ALA A 79 -10.33 -5.53 7.48
N SER A 80 -11.60 -5.94 7.64
CA SER A 80 -12.05 -6.77 8.77
C SER A 80 -11.77 -8.28 8.60
N ARG A 81 -11.55 -8.75 7.36
CA ARG A 81 -11.19 -10.16 7.09
C ARG A 81 -10.43 -10.31 5.78
N TRP A 82 -9.20 -10.78 5.84
CA TRP A 82 -8.39 -11.15 4.67
C TRP A 82 -7.93 -12.60 4.76
N ILE A 83 -7.59 -13.19 3.61
CA ILE A 83 -7.30 -14.61 3.34
C ILE A 83 -6.32 -15.23 4.37
N HIS A 84 -6.82 -15.56 5.56
CA HIS A 84 -6.09 -16.09 6.73
C HIS A 84 -5.34 -15.05 7.60
N LEU A 85 -5.55 -13.74 7.40
CA LEU A 85 -5.04 -12.69 8.29
C LEU A 85 -6.21 -12.02 9.03
N HIS A 86 -6.23 -12.16 10.36
CA HIS A 86 -7.10 -11.36 11.23
C HIS A 86 -6.46 -9.98 11.41
N ALA A 87 -6.83 -9.06 10.53
CA ALA A 87 -6.50 -7.65 10.69
C ALA A 87 -7.44 -7.03 11.74
N GLY A 88 -6.86 -6.29 12.69
CA GLY A 88 -7.62 -5.55 13.70
C GLY A 88 -8.18 -4.23 13.15
N ARG A 89 -8.73 -3.41 14.04
CA ARG A 89 -9.47 -2.16 13.75
C ARG A 89 -8.70 -1.03 13.05
N TRP A 90 -7.47 -1.29 12.64
CA TRP A 90 -6.44 -0.32 12.25
C TRP A 90 -5.89 -0.64 10.84
N ALA A 91 -6.73 -1.25 10.01
CA ALA A 91 -6.36 -1.76 8.69
C ALA A 91 -7.40 -1.33 7.64
N CYS A 92 -6.94 -0.80 6.51
CA CYS A 92 -7.75 -0.38 5.38
C CYS A 92 -7.33 -1.11 4.11
N LYS A 93 -8.31 -1.52 3.30
CA LYS A 93 -8.08 -2.13 1.98
C LYS A 93 -8.20 -1.08 0.88
N LEU A 94 -7.23 -1.06 -0.02
CA LEU A 94 -7.21 -0.25 -1.22
C LEU A 94 -7.06 -1.17 -2.45
N GLU A 95 -7.84 -0.92 -3.49
CA GLU A 95 -7.60 -1.49 -4.83
C GLU A 95 -6.89 -0.43 -5.67
N VAL A 96 -5.74 -0.76 -6.26
CA VAL A 96 -4.89 0.22 -6.95
C VAL A 96 -4.65 -0.19 -8.40
N GLN A 97 -5.09 0.66 -9.33
CA GLN A 97 -5.00 0.44 -10.77
C GLN A 97 -4.13 1.54 -11.44
N GLU A 98 -3.55 1.23 -12.61
CA GLU A 98 -2.87 2.25 -13.42
C GLU A 98 -3.84 3.37 -13.82
N ALA A 99 -3.38 4.62 -13.71
CA ALA A 99 -4.07 5.75 -14.32
C ALA A 99 -3.86 5.67 -15.84
N VAL A 100 -4.95 5.56 -16.59
CA VAL A 100 -4.97 5.68 -18.06
C VAL A 100 -4.88 7.14 -18.45
#